data_AF-A0A2N0QCL2-F1
#
_entry.id   AF-A0A2N0QCL2-F1
#
_cell.length_a   1.000
_cell.length_b   1.000
_cell.length_c   1.000
_cell.angle_alpha   90.00
_cell.angle_beta   90.00
_cell.angle_gamma   90.00
#
_symmetry.space_group_name_H-M   'P 1'
#
loop_
_entity.id
_entity.type
_entity.pdbx_description
1 polymer ?
#
loop_
_entity_poly.entity_id
_entity_poly.type
_entity_poly.pdbx_seq_one_letter_code
_entity_poly.pdbx_strand_id
1 'polypeptide(L)'
;MSKIYRELCQNVIRVSSDLSGQGKTEWIKEASFAKKKIPRSLLISDGMEFGRLVRQFKECKLRAVESLHINIVSSDHPEDVNMFLFELLTLGIVSTNVDIACLPPSETPTYIFIEIASTTEQHLLNSLPMAGCLVSNHLSWNIKNLRVSQEINSPMQVACNYLNLLDRIELDTKEILFR
;
A
#
# COMPACT_ATOMS: atom_id res chain seq x y z
N MET A 1 22.02 0.69 11.70
CA MET A 1 21.01 1.50 10.97
C MET A 1 19.59 0.94 11.12
N SER A 2 19.34 -0.32 10.74
CA SER A 2 17.99 -0.96 10.82
C SER A 2 17.32 -0.86 12.20
N LYS A 3 18.05 -1.10 13.31
CA LYS A 3 17.49 -0.99 14.67
C LYS A 3 17.00 0.43 15.00
N ILE A 4 17.79 1.44 14.67
CA ILE A 4 17.46 2.86 14.89
C ILE A 4 16.19 3.23 14.11
N TYR A 5 16.12 2.83 12.83
CA TYR A 5 14.94 3.11 12.01
C TYR A 5 13.68 2.41 12.49
N ARG A 6 13.77 1.17 13.00
CA ARG A 6 12.62 0.51 13.62
C ARG A 6 12.12 1.24 14.86
N GLU A 7 13.02 1.85 15.62
CA GLU A 7 12.68 2.63 16.82
C GLU A 7 12.14 4.02 16.48
N LEU A 8 12.69 4.70 15.46
CA LEU A 8 12.25 6.03 15.01
C LEU A 8 10.95 5.98 14.20
N CYS A 9 10.76 4.97 13.36
CA CYS A 9 9.68 4.88 12.38
C CYS A 9 8.60 3.87 12.80
N GLN A 10 8.18 3.86 14.06
CA GLN A 10 7.18 2.90 14.58
C GLN A 10 5.79 3.04 13.92
N ASN A 11 5.49 4.22 13.39
CA ASN A 11 4.29 4.57 12.63
C ASN A 11 4.38 4.20 11.15
N VAL A 12 5.49 3.59 10.71
CA VAL A 12 5.76 3.26 9.31
C VAL A 12 5.83 1.75 9.12
N ILE A 13 5.03 1.21 8.21
CA ILE A 13 5.00 -0.22 7.91
C ILE A 13 5.28 -0.43 6.43
N ARG A 14 6.32 -1.22 6.12
CA ARG A 14 6.54 -1.71 4.76
C ARG A 14 5.70 -2.97 4.54
N VAL A 15 4.86 -2.94 3.50
CA VAL A 15 4.00 -4.03 3.07
C VAL A 15 4.56 -4.64 1.79
N SER A 16 4.81 -5.93 1.80
CA SER A 16 5.24 -6.70 0.63
C SER A 16 4.49 -8.03 0.56
N SER A 17 4.65 -8.78 -0.54
CA SER A 17 3.99 -10.07 -0.70
C SER A 17 4.76 -10.99 -1.63
N ASP A 18 4.55 -12.31 -1.50
CA ASP A 18 5.19 -13.32 -2.36
C ASP A 18 4.86 -13.06 -3.84
N LEU A 19 3.59 -12.77 -4.13
CA LEU A 19 3.07 -12.56 -5.47
C LEU A 19 2.22 -11.29 -5.56
N SER A 20 2.09 -10.77 -6.79
CA SER A 20 1.11 -9.73 -7.07
C SER A 20 -0.31 -10.22 -6.84
N GLY A 21 -1.22 -9.31 -6.50
CA GLY A 21 -2.64 -9.64 -6.26
C GLY A 21 -2.97 -10.24 -4.90
N GLN A 22 -2.01 -10.39 -3.97
CA GLN A 22 -2.25 -10.94 -2.62
C GLN A 22 -2.84 -9.95 -1.60
N GLY A 23 -3.43 -8.84 -2.06
CA GLY A 23 -4.21 -7.94 -1.19
C GLY A 23 -3.44 -6.92 -0.36
N LYS A 24 -2.20 -6.55 -0.73
CA LYS A 24 -1.40 -5.52 -0.03
C LYS A 24 -2.17 -4.22 0.16
N THR A 25 -2.71 -3.67 -0.91
CA THR A 25 -3.49 -2.42 -0.88
C THR A 25 -4.74 -2.55 0.00
N GLU A 26 -5.41 -3.70 -0.01
CA GLU A 26 -6.61 -3.92 0.80
C GLU A 26 -6.27 -4.00 2.30
N TRP A 27 -5.19 -4.70 2.63
CA TRP A 27 -4.66 -4.72 4.00
C TRP A 27 -4.29 -3.30 4.49
N ILE A 28 -3.69 -2.46 3.64
CA ILE A 28 -3.37 -1.06 3.99
C ILE A 28 -4.62 -0.23 4.26
N LYS A 29 -5.69 -0.40 3.46
CA LYS A 29 -6.97 0.26 3.72
C LYS A 29 -7.53 -0.15 5.07
N GLU A 30 -7.58 -1.45 5.36
CA GLU A 30 -8.07 -1.97 6.64
C GLU A 30 -7.25 -1.48 7.82
N ALA A 31 -5.92 -1.52 7.70
CA ALA A 31 -5.00 -1.04 8.73
C ALA A 31 -5.18 0.48 8.99
N SER A 32 -5.43 1.25 7.93
CA SER A 32 -5.75 2.69 8.02
C SER A 32 -7.10 2.92 8.70
N PHE A 33 -8.14 2.19 8.30
CA PHE A 33 -9.47 2.30 8.91
C PHE A 33 -9.49 1.89 10.38
N ALA A 34 -8.75 0.85 10.77
CA ALA A 34 -8.57 0.46 12.17
C ALA A 34 -7.94 1.58 13.02
N LYS A 35 -7.16 2.47 12.39
CA LYS A 35 -6.56 3.68 12.99
C LYS A 35 -7.44 4.92 12.82
N LYS A 36 -8.66 4.78 12.30
CA LYS A 36 -9.59 5.86 11.96
C LYS A 36 -8.97 6.89 10.99
N LYS A 37 -8.15 6.41 10.05
CA LYS A 37 -7.51 7.23 9.00
C LYS A 37 -8.03 6.84 7.61
N ILE A 38 -8.05 7.82 6.71
CA ILE A 38 -8.35 7.61 5.29
C ILE A 38 -7.03 7.45 4.54
N PRO A 39 -6.77 6.35 3.82
CA PRO A 39 -5.53 6.17 3.08
C PRO A 39 -5.47 7.12 1.88
N ARG A 40 -4.36 7.85 1.76
CA ARG A 40 -4.04 8.75 0.65
C ARG A 40 -2.83 8.19 -0.10
N SER A 41 -3.04 7.77 -1.35
CA SER A 41 -2.01 7.09 -2.13
C SER A 41 -1.09 8.05 -2.89
N LEU A 42 0.21 7.77 -2.87
CA LEU A 42 1.27 8.35 -3.68
C LEU A 42 1.89 7.21 -4.50
N LEU A 43 1.77 7.26 -5.83
CA LEU A 43 2.36 6.27 -6.73
C LEU A 43 3.82 6.62 -7.06
N ILE A 44 4.72 5.65 -6.97
CA ILE A 44 6.09 5.74 -7.45
C ILE A 44 6.28 4.66 -8.52
N SER A 45 6.68 5.08 -9.71
CA SER A 45 7.01 4.26 -10.87
C SER A 45 8.30 4.78 -11.51
N ASP A 46 8.70 4.22 -12.65
CA ASP A 46 9.89 4.69 -13.39
C ASP A 46 9.78 6.17 -13.81
N GLY A 47 10.93 6.82 -13.98
CA GLY A 47 11.07 8.24 -14.28
C GLY A 47 10.78 9.18 -13.11
N MET A 48 10.70 8.65 -11.89
CA MET A 48 10.43 9.42 -10.67
C MET A 48 11.72 9.90 -10.00
N GLU A 49 12.40 10.85 -10.65
CA GLU A 49 13.50 11.61 -10.04
C GLU A 49 13.06 12.31 -8.75
N PHE A 50 14.03 12.62 -7.88
CA PHE A 50 13.78 13.21 -6.56
C PHE A 50 12.88 14.44 -6.61
N GLY A 51 13.11 15.36 -7.55
CA GLY A 51 12.26 16.56 -7.68
C GLY A 51 10.81 16.27 -8.04
N ARG A 52 10.55 15.22 -8.85
CA ARG A 52 9.20 14.77 -9.16
C ARG A 52 8.52 14.13 -7.95
N LEU A 53 9.28 13.37 -7.15
CA LEU A 53 8.78 12.80 -5.90
C LEU A 53 8.34 13.89 -4.91
N VAL A 54 9.18 14.91 -4.70
CA VAL A 54 8.86 16.05 -3.82
C VAL A 54 7.62 16.78 -4.33
N ARG A 55 7.56 17.09 -5.63
CA ARG A 55 6.41 17.78 -6.23
C ARG A 55 5.13 16.96 -6.11
N GLN A 56 5.17 15.66 -6.41
CA GLN A 56 4.00 14.80 -6.30
C GLN A 56 3.52 14.68 -4.84
N PHE A 57 4.44 14.61 -3.88
CA PHE A 57 4.09 14.62 -2.46
C PHE A 57 3.48 15.96 -2.02
N LYS A 58 4.00 17.09 -2.52
CA LYS A 58 3.38 18.42 -2.31
C LYS A 58 1.95 18.48 -2.84
N GLU A 59 1.72 17.96 -4.05
CA GLU A 59 0.41 17.91 -4.70
C GLU A 59 -0.55 16.93 -4.01
N CYS A 60 -0.03 15.95 -3.28
CA CYS A 60 -0.81 15.00 -2.49
C CYS A 60 -1.68 15.70 -1.42
N LYS A 61 -1.24 16.85 -0.88
CA LYS A 61 -1.96 17.66 0.13
C LYS A 61 -2.50 16.83 1.30
N LEU A 62 -1.63 16.02 1.89
CA LEU A 62 -1.97 15.09 2.98
C LEU A 62 -2.51 15.83 4.21
N ARG A 63 -3.63 15.36 4.75
CA ARG A 63 -4.28 15.93 5.95
C ARG A 63 -4.05 15.05 7.17
N ALA A 64 -4.17 15.62 8.37
CA ALA A 64 -3.99 14.88 9.63
C ALA A 64 -4.99 13.71 9.84
N VAL A 65 -6.15 13.75 9.17
CA VAL A 65 -7.16 12.66 9.17
C VAL A 65 -6.80 11.51 8.21
N GLU A 66 -5.74 11.65 7.43
CA GLU A 66 -5.30 10.68 6.42
C GLU A 66 -4.06 9.91 6.90
N SER A 67 -3.90 8.70 6.38
CA SER A 67 -2.65 7.95 6.41
C SER A 67 -2.00 8.06 5.03
N LEU A 68 -0.67 8.07 4.97
CA LEU A 68 0.05 8.08 3.71
C LEU A 68 0.26 6.65 3.23
N HIS A 69 -0.12 6.38 1.99
CA HIS A 69 0.17 5.12 1.32
C HIS A 69 1.14 5.39 0.15
N ILE A 70 2.40 5.03 0.30
CA ILE A 70 3.41 5.11 -0.76
C ILE A 70 3.41 3.77 -1.49
N ASN A 71 2.97 3.77 -2.75
CA ASN A 71 2.91 2.57 -3.59
C ASN A 71 4.07 2.59 -4.59
N ILE A 72 5.09 1.77 -4.37
CA ILE A 72 6.27 1.67 -5.21
C ILE A 72 6.13 0.47 -6.14
N VAL A 73 5.82 0.76 -7.40
CA VAL A 73 5.56 -0.26 -8.42
C VAL A 73 6.83 -0.63 -9.18
N SER A 74 7.64 0.37 -9.51
CA SER A 74 8.94 0.25 -10.16
C SER A 74 9.78 1.50 -9.85
N SER A 75 11.08 1.43 -10.14
CA SER A 75 12.00 2.55 -9.96
C SER A 75 13.28 2.28 -10.74
N ASP A 76 13.55 3.11 -11.73
CA ASP A 76 14.82 3.21 -12.45
C ASP A 76 15.82 4.18 -11.77
N HIS A 77 15.38 4.95 -10.77
CA HIS A 77 16.22 5.86 -9.96
C HIS A 77 16.08 5.54 -8.45
N PRO A 78 16.49 4.34 -8.01
CA PRO A 78 16.29 3.90 -6.62
C PRO A 78 16.99 4.79 -5.58
N GLU A 79 18.09 5.45 -5.92
CA GLU A 79 18.78 6.42 -5.07
C GLU A 79 17.89 7.61 -4.70
N ASP A 80 17.14 8.13 -5.66
CA ASP A 80 16.22 9.26 -5.46
C ASP A 80 15.02 8.84 -4.60
N VAL A 81 14.48 7.63 -4.83
CA VAL A 81 13.44 7.06 -3.99
C VAL A 81 13.93 6.85 -2.56
N ASN A 82 15.16 6.34 -2.39
CA ASN A 82 15.75 6.19 -1.05
C ASN A 82 15.99 7.54 -0.36
N MET A 83 16.48 8.55 -1.08
CA MET A 83 16.68 9.89 -0.53
C MET A 83 15.34 10.50 -0.09
N PHE A 84 14.31 10.38 -0.93
CA PHE A 84 12.96 10.81 -0.61
C PHE A 84 12.41 10.11 0.64
N LEU A 85 12.54 8.78 0.72
CA LEU A 85 12.12 8.03 1.91
C LEU A 85 12.94 8.41 3.15
N PHE A 86 14.25 8.62 3.03
CA PHE A 86 15.09 9.04 4.13
C PHE A 86 14.63 10.38 4.70
N GLU A 87 14.52 11.40 3.85
CA GLU A 87 14.11 12.75 4.25
C GLU A 87 12.70 12.74 4.84
N LEU A 88 11.74 12.12 4.15
CA LEU A 88 10.34 12.10 4.59
C LEU A 88 10.18 11.39 5.94
N LEU A 89 10.79 10.22 6.11
CA LEU A 89 10.58 9.39 7.30
C LEU A 89 11.38 9.89 8.51
N THR A 90 12.55 10.49 8.28
CA THR A 90 13.44 10.95 9.36
C THR A 90 13.16 12.38 9.76
N LEU A 91 12.95 13.26 8.77
CA LEU A 91 12.81 14.69 8.97
C LEU A 91 11.35 15.14 8.96
N GLY A 92 10.46 14.34 8.38
CA GLY A 92 9.05 14.72 8.17
C GLY A 92 8.86 15.79 7.10
N ILE A 93 9.91 16.11 6.35
CA ILE A 93 9.96 17.14 5.31
C ILE A 93 10.82 16.64 4.17
N VAL A 94 10.44 16.99 2.95
CA VAL A 94 11.22 16.79 1.72
C VAL A 94 11.26 18.11 0.96
N SER A 95 12.41 18.44 0.38
CA SER A 95 12.57 19.74 -0.29
C SER A 95 13.54 19.71 -1.46
N THR A 96 13.19 20.47 -2.49
CA THR A 96 14.10 20.91 -3.56
C THR A 96 14.25 22.43 -3.51
N ASN A 97 14.98 22.99 -4.47
CA ASN A 97 15.11 24.44 -4.63
C ASN A 97 13.78 25.14 -4.98
N VAL A 98 12.75 24.39 -5.39
CA VAL A 98 11.47 24.94 -5.91
C VAL A 98 10.27 24.48 -5.08
N ASP A 99 10.31 23.24 -4.58
CA ASP A 99 9.19 22.61 -3.88
C ASP A 99 9.59 22.19 -2.47
N ILE A 100 8.70 22.40 -1.52
CA ILE A 100 8.82 21.90 -0.14
C ILE A 100 7.49 21.25 0.22
N ALA A 101 7.57 20.08 0.86
CA ALA A 101 6.40 19.37 1.36
C ALA A 101 6.71 18.71 2.71
N CYS A 102 5.76 18.83 3.63
CA CYS A 102 5.90 18.32 5.00
C CYS A 102 4.76 17.36 5.30
N LEU A 103 5.02 16.40 6.20
CA LEU A 103 3.95 15.70 6.88
C LEU A 103 3.07 16.69 7.66
N PRO A 104 1.75 16.45 7.76
CA PRO A 104 0.86 17.37 8.46
C PRO A 104 1.23 17.45 9.95
N PRO A 105 1.28 18.66 10.53
CA PRO A 105 1.47 18.83 11.96
C PRO A 105 0.27 18.21 12.69
N SER A 106 0.54 17.34 13.66
CA SER A 106 -0.49 16.58 14.37
C SER A 106 0.03 16.12 15.73
N GLU A 107 -0.85 16.08 16.73
CA GLU A 107 -0.54 15.56 18.07
C GLU A 107 -0.13 14.08 18.03
N THR A 108 -0.64 13.34 17.04
CA THR A 108 -0.25 11.94 16.77
C THR A 108 0.61 11.82 15.51
N PRO A 109 1.61 10.93 15.47
CA PRO A 109 2.38 10.66 14.25
C PRO A 109 1.49 10.29 13.06
N THR A 110 1.88 10.74 11.87
CA THR A 110 1.22 10.33 10.61
C THR A 110 1.51 8.86 10.34
N TYR A 111 0.50 8.02 10.14
CA TYR A 111 0.73 6.63 9.75
C TYR A 111 1.13 6.54 8.29
N ILE A 112 2.21 5.81 8.01
CA ILE A 112 2.76 5.65 6.66
C ILE A 112 2.85 4.17 6.32
N PHE A 113 2.30 3.80 5.17
CA PHE A 113 2.38 2.45 4.63
C PHE A 113 3.17 2.50 3.32
N ILE A 114 4.22 1.69 3.21
CA ILE A 114 5.04 1.59 2.01
C ILE A 114 4.75 0.24 1.36
N GLU A 115 3.91 0.25 0.33
CA GLU A 115 3.64 -0.92 -0.50
C GLU A 115 4.76 -1.08 -1.53
N ILE A 116 5.43 -2.23 -1.51
CA ILE A 116 6.44 -2.59 -2.52
C ILE A 116 5.86 -3.66 -3.44
N ALA A 117 5.91 -3.42 -4.75
CA ALA A 117 5.51 -4.41 -5.73
C ALA A 117 6.34 -5.70 -5.61
N SER A 118 5.68 -6.83 -5.86
CA SER A 118 6.32 -8.14 -5.86
C SER A 118 7.12 -8.30 -7.16
N THR A 119 8.44 -8.30 -7.07
CA THR A 119 9.35 -8.54 -8.19
C THR A 119 10.11 -9.85 -8.00
N THR A 120 10.59 -10.44 -9.08
CA THR A 120 11.50 -11.59 -9.05
C THR A 120 12.67 -11.30 -8.11
N GLU A 121 13.00 -12.26 -7.24
CA GLU A 121 14.08 -12.16 -6.24
C GLU A 121 14.02 -10.90 -5.34
N GLN A 122 12.84 -10.28 -5.23
CA GLN A 122 12.64 -9.04 -4.49
C GLN A 122 13.58 -7.89 -4.93
N HIS A 123 13.99 -7.87 -6.21
CA HIS A 123 14.90 -6.86 -6.77
C HIS A 123 14.54 -5.41 -6.37
N LEU A 124 13.26 -5.03 -6.46
CA LEU A 124 12.81 -3.68 -6.08
C LEU A 124 12.96 -3.39 -4.58
N LEU A 125 12.71 -4.37 -3.71
CA LEU A 125 12.95 -4.17 -2.28
C LEU A 125 14.44 -4.07 -1.98
N ASN A 126 15.26 -4.88 -2.66
CA ASN A 126 16.70 -4.91 -2.48
C ASN A 126 17.39 -3.62 -2.96
N SER A 127 16.81 -2.92 -3.95
CA SER A 127 17.29 -1.60 -4.37
C SER A 127 16.85 -0.46 -3.44
N LEU A 128 16.01 -0.72 -2.44
CA LEU A 128 15.47 0.29 -1.51
C LEU A 128 15.86 0.02 -0.04
N PRO A 129 17.14 0.22 0.36
CA PRO A 129 17.61 0.03 1.73
C PRO A 129 16.75 0.72 2.80
N MET A 130 16.19 1.89 2.49
CA MET A 130 15.32 2.62 3.42
C MET A 130 14.06 1.82 3.75
N ALA A 131 13.42 1.21 2.74
CA ALA A 131 12.27 0.34 2.94
C ALA A 131 12.66 -0.97 3.66
N GLY A 132 13.87 -1.49 3.41
CA GLY A 132 14.41 -2.68 4.06
C GLY A 132 14.63 -2.54 5.58
N CYS A 133 14.83 -1.32 6.07
CA CYS A 133 15.04 -1.06 7.50
C CYS A 133 13.75 -1.07 8.33
N LEU A 134 12.58 -0.97 7.69
CA LEU A 134 11.29 -0.74 8.36
C LEU A 134 10.68 -2.04 8.92
N VAL A 135 9.69 -1.86 9.80
CA VAL A 135 8.82 -2.95 10.24
C VAL A 135 8.14 -3.57 9.02
N SER A 136 8.20 -4.90 8.92
CA SER A 136 7.64 -5.67 7.82
C SER A 136 6.23 -6.12 8.13
N ASN A 137 5.33 -5.99 7.15
CA ASN A 137 4.19 -6.86 7.00
C ASN A 137 4.26 -7.56 5.64
N HIS A 138 4.73 -8.81 5.64
CA HIS A 138 4.85 -9.62 4.42
C HIS A 138 3.64 -10.54 4.29
N LEU A 139 2.88 -10.41 3.21
CA LEU A 139 1.71 -11.22 2.93
C LEU A 139 2.10 -12.45 2.11
N SER A 140 1.68 -13.62 2.59
CA SER A 140 1.71 -14.86 1.83
C SER A 140 0.29 -15.34 1.53
N TRP A 141 0.14 -16.13 0.47
CA TRP A 141 -1.16 -16.68 0.13
C TRP A 141 -1.63 -17.66 1.22
N ASN A 142 -2.85 -17.43 1.72
CA ASN A 142 -3.51 -18.33 2.64
C ASN A 142 -5.02 -18.27 2.41
N ILE A 143 -5.62 -19.44 2.15
CA ILE A 143 -7.06 -19.54 1.92
C ILE A 143 -7.89 -18.99 3.10
N LYS A 144 -7.38 -19.05 4.33
CA LYS A 144 -8.04 -18.50 5.53
C LYS A 144 -8.13 -16.97 5.50
N ASN A 145 -7.29 -16.32 4.70
CA ASN A 145 -7.28 -14.86 4.52
C ASN A 145 -8.08 -14.43 3.28
N LEU A 146 -8.69 -15.37 2.55
CA LEU A 146 -9.52 -15.05 1.40
C LEU A 146 -10.71 -14.21 1.85
N ARG A 147 -10.79 -12.98 1.34
CA ARG A 147 -11.94 -12.10 1.50
C ARG A 147 -12.73 -12.09 0.21
N VAL A 148 -14.01 -12.40 0.31
CA VAL A 148 -14.98 -12.30 -0.78
C VAL A 148 -16.04 -11.28 -0.41
N SER A 149 -16.52 -10.54 -1.40
CA SER A 149 -17.63 -9.60 -1.20
C SER A 149 -18.82 -10.33 -0.57
N GLN A 150 -19.45 -9.73 0.43
CA GLN A 150 -20.69 -10.25 1.04
C GLN A 150 -21.94 -9.66 0.38
N GLU A 151 -21.76 -8.74 -0.58
CA GLU A 151 -22.87 -8.17 -1.35
C GLU A 151 -23.37 -9.21 -2.35
N ILE A 152 -24.62 -9.65 -2.16
CA ILE A 152 -25.29 -10.69 -2.95
C ILE A 152 -25.26 -10.38 -4.45
N ASN A 153 -25.39 -9.09 -4.80
CA ASN A 153 -25.43 -8.63 -6.18
C ASN A 153 -24.04 -8.33 -6.76
N SER A 154 -22.96 -8.56 -6.00
CA SER A 154 -21.61 -8.34 -6.52
C SER A 154 -21.28 -9.35 -7.63
N PRO A 155 -20.49 -8.96 -8.65
CA PRO A 155 -20.14 -9.87 -9.75
C PRO A 155 -19.52 -11.20 -9.28
N MET A 156 -18.72 -11.16 -8.21
CA MET A 156 -18.15 -12.36 -7.59
C MET A 156 -19.24 -13.26 -7.01
N GLN A 157 -20.16 -12.72 -6.22
CA GLN A 157 -21.23 -13.52 -5.61
C GLN A 157 -22.18 -14.08 -6.66
N VAL A 158 -22.52 -13.31 -7.70
CA VAL A 158 -23.32 -13.81 -8.83
C VAL A 158 -22.63 -15.01 -9.49
N ALA A 159 -21.34 -14.90 -9.83
CA ALA A 159 -20.58 -15.99 -10.42
C ALA A 159 -20.51 -17.21 -9.48
N CYS A 160 -20.21 -17.02 -8.19
CA CYS A 160 -20.15 -18.11 -7.21
C CYS A 160 -21.49 -18.84 -7.07
N ASN A 161 -22.62 -18.13 -7.07
CA ASN A 161 -23.93 -18.76 -6.98
C ASN A 161 -24.25 -19.61 -8.21
N TYR A 162 -23.95 -19.13 -9.42
CA TYR A 162 -24.13 -19.91 -10.65
C TYR A 162 -23.18 -21.12 -10.73
N LEU A 163 -21.92 -20.98 -10.33
CA LEU A 163 -20.98 -22.11 -10.24
C LEU A 163 -21.46 -23.17 -9.24
N ASN A 164 -22.02 -22.76 -8.11
CA ASN A 164 -22.59 -23.68 -7.13
C ASN A 164 -23.86 -24.40 -7.66
N LEU A 165 -24.68 -23.77 -8.51
CA LEU A 165 -25.78 -24.48 -9.19
C LEU A 165 -25.28 -25.45 -10.26
N LEU A 166 -24.23 -25.08 -11.00
CA LEU A 166 -23.58 -25.97 -11.96
C LEU A 166 -23.04 -27.22 -11.27
N ASP A 167 -22.33 -27.06 -10.14
CA ASP A 167 -21.81 -28.17 -9.34
C ASP A 167 -22.92 -29.09 -8.80
N ARG A 168 -24.13 -28.56 -8.59
CA ARG A 168 -25.32 -29.32 -8.14
C ARG A 168 -26.17 -29.87 -9.28
N ILE A 169 -25.85 -29.55 -10.54
CA ILE A 169 -26.63 -29.93 -11.73
C ILE A 169 -28.06 -29.33 -11.66
N GLU A 170 -28.17 -28.11 -11.13
CA GLU A 170 -29.45 -27.40 -10.97
C GLU A 170 -29.52 -26.12 -11.81
N LEU A 171 -28.53 -25.88 -12.68
CA LEU A 171 -28.41 -24.64 -13.45
C LEU A 171 -29.63 -24.38 -14.35
N ASP A 172 -30.14 -25.42 -15.02
CA ASP A 172 -31.27 -25.32 -15.94
C ASP A 172 -32.64 -25.41 -15.25
N THR A 173 -32.67 -25.76 -13.95
CA THR A 173 -33.90 -26.06 -13.21
C THR A 173 -34.21 -25.05 -12.10
N LYS A 174 -33.22 -24.25 -11.69
CA LYS A 174 -33.38 -23.22 -10.65
C LYS A 174 -32.92 -21.86 -11.15
N GLU A 175 -33.81 -20.87 -11.03
CA GLU A 175 -33.44 -19.46 -11.17
C GLU A 175 -32.93 -18.89 -9.84
N ILE A 176 -31.87 -18.09 -9.90
CA ILE A 176 -31.36 -17.34 -8.74
C ILE A 176 -31.97 -15.95 -8.75
N LEU A 177 -32.68 -15.61 -7.68
CA LEU A 177 -33.17 -14.26 -7.44
C LEU A 177 -32.22 -13.54 -6.49
N PHE A 178 -31.40 -12.65 -7.04
CA PHE A 178 -30.54 -11.77 -6.27
C PHE A 178 -31.40 -10.57 -5.78
N ARG A 179 -31.77 -10.57 -4.50
CA ARG A 179 -32.60 -9.53 -3.85
C ARG A 179 -31.87 -8.92 -2.66
#